data_AF-A0A1H2I320-F1
#
_entry.id   AF-A0A1H2I320-F1
#
_cell.length_a   1.000
_cell.length_b   1.000
_cell.length_c   1.000
_cell.angle_alpha   90.00
_cell.angle_beta   90.00
_cell.angle_gamma   90.00
#
_symmetry.space_group_name_H-M   'P 1'
#
loop_
_entity.id
_entity.type
_entity.pdbx_description
1 polymer ?
#
loop_
_entity_poly.entity_id
_entity_poly.type
_entity_poly.pdbx_seq_one_letter_code
_entity_poly.pdbx_strand_id
1 'polypeptide(L)'
;MISQISFKNYKAFKNGEIKIKPITILLGANSVGKSSVVQLLLMLQQTALSNKYKSALKLHGEFVSLGENENIFNKKNTENDLEISFDFKDSNLFNLITKELYNDLETSLTMRLDIFRSILKHYSRNKPDNDLFENAIIPTKSKNFKSKDEFLQQVEKLSKLAKYVEQNEIIINDDDDDDEDNFILSPHFRRFLLPEAENIDDLYKSNLGDSYELFQRLQKIKNKEFNISFRIKNIYSKKNNVLKISSVKISNDNKCIFDLKFEINKAKAQYTNVIIKSDFLDNDKFFFTSKKKDFLKKIQYDSTLFYLFLPSDNEVDFPEFVVNESFIPSISSIINSIFSSALFTLRRNFKKEMINYVSPLRAHPKRYYFLDKAKINTFLDTLDGNSLTEILKENDLVKSKVNNWLERFNLSVNVSTLEDVIHKLKIKQNDLSLDITDVGFGISQVLPVIVQGFLSYQKSLTIIEQPEIHLHPKMQADLADLFIDIIYTDNKQNPSKFLIIETHSEYLLKRLRRRMAEKKRVKTSDVAIYFFDPKSQDDNGCCIEEREISKEGAFEWPKNFYSGELLQDTIEFIKHQGY
;
A
#
# COMPACT_ATOMS: atom_id res chain seq x y z
N MET A 1 6.33 1.06 4.63
CA MET A 1 5.55 2.28 4.37
C MET A 1 5.80 2.66 2.93
N ILE A 2 4.79 3.21 2.26
CA ILE A 2 4.94 3.75 0.90
C ILE A 2 5.88 4.95 0.97
N SER A 3 6.95 4.93 0.18
CA SER A 3 7.95 5.99 0.10
C SER A 3 7.71 6.94 -1.07
N GLN A 4 7.04 6.48 -2.12
CA GLN A 4 6.76 7.28 -3.31
C GLN A 4 5.50 6.79 -4.00
N ILE A 5 4.76 7.72 -4.60
CA ILE A 5 3.63 7.46 -5.47
C ILE A 5 3.89 8.15 -6.79
N SER A 6 3.72 7.41 -7.89
CA SER A 6 3.79 7.97 -9.24
C SER A 6 2.51 7.67 -10.00
N PHE A 7 2.17 8.51 -10.96
CA PHE A 7 0.98 8.35 -11.78
C PHE A 7 1.17 8.90 -13.18
N LYS A 8 0.43 8.36 -14.15
CA LYS A 8 0.40 8.86 -15.54
C LYS A 8 -1.02 8.90 -16.05
N ASN A 9 -1.28 9.82 -16.97
CA ASN A 9 -2.60 10.04 -17.56
C ASN A 9 -3.68 10.31 -16.50
N TYR A 10 -3.39 11.16 -15.53
CA TYR A 10 -4.28 11.46 -14.40
C TYR A 10 -4.63 12.95 -14.34
N LYS A 11 -5.91 13.30 -14.49
CA LYS A 11 -6.42 14.68 -14.41
C LYS A 11 -5.57 15.70 -15.19
N ALA A 12 -5.00 16.71 -14.55
CA ALA A 12 -4.16 17.72 -15.22
C ALA A 12 -2.77 17.18 -15.64
N PHE A 13 -2.39 15.97 -15.21
CA PHE A 13 -1.04 15.45 -15.32
C PHE A 13 -0.91 14.37 -16.39
N LYS A 14 0.05 14.58 -17.31
CA LYS A 14 0.54 13.52 -18.20
C LYS A 14 1.33 12.48 -17.40
N ASN A 15 2.17 12.94 -16.48
CA ASN A 15 2.94 12.16 -15.53
C ASN A 15 3.17 12.99 -14.25
N GLY A 16 3.30 12.32 -13.11
CA GLY A 16 3.60 12.95 -11.83
C GLY A 16 4.21 11.93 -10.87
N GLU A 17 5.04 12.42 -9.95
CA GLU A 17 5.76 11.62 -8.95
C GLU A 17 5.90 12.44 -7.67
N ILE A 18 5.61 11.82 -6.53
CA ILE A 18 5.72 12.45 -5.21
C ILE A 18 6.31 11.44 -4.22
N LYS A 19 7.45 11.81 -3.64
CA LYS A 19 8.09 11.12 -2.52
C LYS A 19 7.44 11.58 -1.23
N ILE A 20 7.09 10.62 -0.39
CA ILE A 20 6.51 10.84 0.93
C ILE A 20 7.67 10.91 1.93
N LYS A 21 8.12 12.14 2.21
CA LYS A 21 9.05 12.45 3.30
C LYS A 21 8.29 12.87 4.56
N PRO A 22 8.93 12.85 5.74
CA PRO A 22 8.33 13.30 7.00
C PRO A 22 7.56 14.62 6.88
N ILE A 23 8.10 15.60 6.15
CA ILE A 23 7.39 16.79 5.71
C ILE A 23 7.48 16.88 4.19
N THR A 24 6.35 16.84 3.52
CA THR A 24 6.25 16.99 2.06
C THR A 24 5.38 18.20 1.77
N ILE A 25 5.93 19.24 1.14
CA ILE A 25 5.21 20.48 0.85
C ILE A 25 4.81 20.51 -0.62
N LEU A 26 3.54 20.85 -0.90
CA LEU A 26 3.01 21.08 -2.25
C LEU A 26 2.79 22.59 -2.45
N LEU A 27 3.47 23.18 -3.42
CA LEU A 27 3.46 24.62 -3.72
C LEU A 27 3.09 24.87 -5.19
N GLY A 28 2.44 25.99 -5.48
CA GLY A 28 2.08 26.40 -6.84
C GLY A 28 0.84 27.28 -6.85
N ALA A 29 0.50 27.88 -8.00
CA ALA A 29 -0.69 28.75 -8.12
C ALA A 29 -2.00 27.98 -7.86
N ASN A 30 -3.12 28.69 -7.69
CA ASN A 30 -4.43 28.04 -7.58
C ASN A 30 -4.77 27.31 -8.89
N SER A 31 -5.53 26.22 -8.78
CA SER A 31 -6.03 25.46 -9.94
C SER A 31 -4.98 24.77 -10.82
N VAL A 32 -3.75 24.60 -10.34
CA VAL A 32 -2.68 23.88 -11.07
C VAL A 32 -2.70 22.36 -10.85
N GLY A 33 -3.51 21.85 -9.92
CA GLY A 33 -3.65 20.40 -9.68
C GLY A 33 -3.11 19.88 -8.35
N LYS A 34 -2.73 20.74 -7.40
CA LYS A 34 -2.29 20.33 -6.04
C LYS A 34 -3.36 19.47 -5.34
N SER A 35 -4.60 19.95 -5.27
CA SER A 35 -5.73 19.16 -4.74
C SER A 35 -6.02 17.89 -5.52
N SER A 36 -5.60 17.77 -6.79
CA SER A 36 -5.75 16.51 -7.54
C SER A 36 -4.85 15.41 -6.97
N VAL A 37 -3.67 15.75 -6.47
CA VAL A 37 -2.79 14.79 -5.77
C VAL A 37 -3.42 14.36 -4.45
N VAL A 38 -3.97 15.30 -3.68
CA VAL A 38 -4.69 15.00 -2.44
C VAL A 38 -5.87 14.05 -2.74
N GLN A 39 -6.65 14.37 -3.76
CA GLN A 39 -7.77 13.54 -4.21
C GLN A 39 -7.35 12.15 -4.70
N LEU A 40 -6.17 12.00 -5.31
CA LEU A 40 -5.61 10.68 -5.66
C LEU A 40 -5.40 9.83 -4.40
N LEU A 41 -4.79 10.39 -3.36
CA LEU A 41 -4.56 9.69 -2.08
C LEU A 41 -5.88 9.29 -1.40
N LEU A 42 -6.85 10.21 -1.35
CA LEU A 42 -8.17 9.96 -0.77
C LEU A 42 -8.96 8.90 -1.57
N MET A 43 -8.87 8.94 -2.91
CA MET A 43 -9.46 7.94 -3.79
C MET A 43 -8.84 6.56 -3.53
N LEU A 44 -7.52 6.48 -3.41
CA LEU A 44 -6.83 5.23 -3.10
C LEU A 44 -7.21 4.70 -1.71
N GLN A 45 -7.37 5.58 -0.71
CA GLN A 45 -7.81 5.22 0.62
C GLN A 45 -9.22 4.58 0.61
N GLN A 46 -10.23 5.24 0.02
CA GLN A 46 -11.57 4.64 -0.07
C GLN A 46 -11.61 3.39 -0.93
N THR A 47 -10.72 3.28 -1.92
CA THR A 47 -10.56 2.09 -2.76
C THR A 47 -10.00 0.92 -1.93
N ALA A 48 -9.00 1.15 -1.08
CA ALA A 48 -8.41 0.13 -0.19
C ALA A 48 -9.38 -0.34 0.90
N LEU A 49 -10.28 0.53 1.35
CA LEU A 49 -11.31 0.21 2.34
C LEU A 49 -12.53 -0.51 1.75
N SER A 50 -12.61 -0.63 0.42
CA SER A 50 -13.75 -1.27 -0.27
C SER A 50 -13.36 -2.66 -0.77
N ASN A 51 -13.56 -3.68 0.07
CA ASN A 51 -13.24 -5.07 -0.26
C ASN A 51 -14.13 -5.68 -1.38
N LYS A 52 -15.39 -5.25 -1.49
CA LYS A 52 -16.35 -5.69 -2.49
C LYS A 52 -16.77 -4.51 -3.37
N TYR A 53 -16.06 -4.30 -4.48
CA TYR A 53 -16.36 -3.23 -5.43
C TYR A 53 -16.07 -3.68 -6.86
N LYS A 54 -16.97 -3.38 -7.80
CA LYS A 54 -16.91 -3.91 -9.18
C LYS A 54 -15.83 -3.29 -10.07
N SER A 55 -15.21 -2.20 -9.61
CA SER A 55 -14.28 -1.36 -10.36
C SER A 55 -12.91 -1.31 -9.67
N ALA A 56 -11.85 -1.18 -10.44
CA ALA A 56 -10.46 -1.12 -9.95
C ALA A 56 -10.24 0.04 -8.96
N LEU A 57 -10.95 1.15 -9.17
CA LEU A 57 -10.93 2.35 -8.33
C LEU A 57 -12.37 2.73 -7.92
N LYS A 58 -12.54 3.12 -6.67
CA LYS A 58 -13.78 3.68 -6.15
C LYS A 58 -13.71 5.20 -6.23
N LEU A 59 -14.46 5.80 -7.15
CA LEU A 59 -14.43 7.25 -7.42
C LEU A 59 -15.37 8.06 -6.53
N HIS A 60 -16.31 7.40 -5.86
CA HIS A 60 -17.31 8.00 -4.98
C HIS A 60 -17.35 7.28 -3.65
N GLY A 61 -17.22 8.03 -2.56
CA GLY A 61 -17.25 7.50 -1.22
C GLY A 61 -17.19 8.60 -0.16
N GLU A 62 -16.83 8.20 1.05
CA GLU A 62 -16.72 9.07 2.22
C GLU A 62 -15.68 10.19 2.04
N PHE A 63 -14.54 9.90 1.40
CA PHE A 63 -13.43 10.85 1.35
C PHE A 63 -13.40 11.71 0.09
N VAL A 64 -13.81 11.18 -1.05
CA VAL A 64 -13.81 11.93 -2.31
C VAL A 64 -14.90 11.47 -3.27
N SER A 65 -15.39 12.43 -4.06
CA SER A 65 -16.30 12.22 -5.18
C SER A 65 -15.68 12.84 -6.43
N LEU A 66 -15.33 12.02 -7.43
CA LEU A 66 -14.58 12.45 -8.62
C LEU A 66 -15.43 12.54 -9.90
N GLY A 67 -16.73 12.26 -9.79
CA GLY A 67 -17.61 12.21 -10.95
C GLY A 67 -17.35 10.97 -11.80
N GLU A 68 -17.57 11.13 -13.11
CA GLU A 68 -17.46 10.05 -14.09
C GLU A 68 -16.02 9.56 -14.28
N ASN A 69 -15.88 8.31 -14.75
CA ASN A 69 -14.58 7.68 -14.98
C ASN A 69 -13.66 8.51 -15.88
N GLU A 70 -14.18 9.19 -16.89
CA GLU A 70 -13.38 10.04 -17.78
C GLU A 70 -12.71 11.22 -17.08
N ASN A 71 -13.28 11.73 -15.98
CA ASN A 71 -12.76 12.90 -15.27
C ASN A 71 -11.42 12.66 -14.58
N ILE A 72 -11.06 11.39 -14.33
CA ILE A 72 -9.76 11.06 -13.75
C ILE A 72 -8.67 10.88 -14.80
N PHE A 73 -8.99 10.80 -16.09
CA PHE A 73 -8.01 10.65 -17.17
C PHE A 73 -7.50 12.02 -17.63
N ASN A 74 -6.24 12.09 -18.06
CA ASN A 74 -5.71 13.33 -18.60
C ASN A 74 -6.43 13.72 -19.89
N LYS A 75 -6.90 14.97 -19.95
CA LYS A 75 -7.72 15.49 -21.05
C LYS A 75 -8.96 14.62 -21.34
N LYS A 76 -9.46 13.87 -20.34
CA LYS A 76 -10.53 12.87 -20.48
C LYS A 76 -10.24 11.77 -21.52
N ASN A 77 -8.97 11.56 -21.89
CA ASN A 77 -8.59 10.57 -22.88
C ASN A 77 -8.54 9.17 -22.24
N THR A 78 -9.59 8.39 -22.47
CA THR A 78 -9.74 7.01 -21.98
C THR A 78 -9.15 5.93 -22.89
N GLU A 79 -8.58 6.31 -24.05
CA GLU A 79 -7.88 5.37 -24.94
C GLU A 79 -6.58 4.89 -24.32
N ASN A 80 -5.89 5.83 -23.66
CA ASN A 80 -4.70 5.59 -22.87
C ASN A 80 -5.06 5.09 -21.47
N ASP A 81 -4.28 4.16 -20.95
CA ASP A 81 -4.48 3.64 -19.61
C ASP A 81 -4.01 4.67 -18.57
N LEU A 82 -4.69 4.73 -17.43
CA LEU A 82 -4.24 5.40 -16.21
C LEU A 82 -3.19 4.51 -15.54
N GLU A 83 -2.00 5.04 -15.24
CA GLU A 83 -0.96 4.29 -14.53
C GLU A 83 -0.84 4.84 -13.10
N ILE A 84 -0.78 3.96 -12.10
CA ILE A 84 -0.49 4.32 -10.70
C ILE A 84 0.58 3.35 -10.19
N SER A 85 1.67 3.88 -9.62
CA SER A 85 2.75 3.07 -9.06
C SER A 85 3.11 3.50 -7.65
N PHE A 86 3.59 2.53 -6.87
CA PHE A 86 3.98 2.69 -5.48
C PHE A 86 5.37 2.13 -5.26
N ASP A 87 6.27 2.93 -4.72
CA ASP A 87 7.52 2.44 -4.14
C ASP A 87 7.32 2.23 -2.65
N PHE A 88 7.76 1.07 -2.16
CA PHE A 88 7.63 0.73 -0.75
C PHE A 88 8.73 -0.21 -0.32
N LYS A 89 9.11 -0.11 0.95
CA LYS A 89 10.06 -1.02 1.60
C LYS A 89 9.32 -2.09 2.40
N ASP A 90 9.67 -3.36 2.17
CA ASP A 90 9.04 -4.49 2.85
C ASP A 90 10.02 -5.65 3.09
N SER A 91 10.35 -5.90 4.37
CA SER A 91 11.19 -7.03 4.77
C SER A 91 10.48 -8.38 4.67
N ASN A 92 9.15 -8.43 4.84
CA ASN A 92 8.39 -9.68 4.80
C ASN A 92 8.27 -10.16 3.37
N LEU A 93 7.90 -9.27 2.44
CA LEU A 93 7.90 -9.58 1.01
C LEU A 93 9.29 -9.99 0.51
N PHE A 94 10.34 -9.32 0.99
CA PHE A 94 11.72 -9.70 0.70
C PHE A 94 12.04 -11.13 1.19
N ASN A 95 11.71 -11.46 2.45
CA ASN A 95 11.95 -12.79 3.01
C ASN A 95 11.13 -13.87 2.29
N LEU A 96 9.87 -13.55 1.95
CA LEU A 96 8.98 -14.43 1.19
C LEU A 96 9.63 -14.82 -0.15
N ILE A 97 10.04 -13.81 -0.92
CA ILE A 97 10.64 -13.99 -2.27
C ILE A 97 11.99 -14.69 -2.20
N THR A 98 12.86 -14.30 -1.26
CA THR A 98 14.26 -14.75 -1.22
C THR A 98 14.47 -16.00 -0.40
N LYS A 99 13.49 -16.47 0.37
CA LYS A 99 13.70 -17.60 1.29
C LYS A 99 12.47 -18.49 1.45
N GLU A 100 11.35 -17.94 1.91
CA GLU A 100 10.22 -18.75 2.37
C GLU A 100 9.64 -19.62 1.26
N LEU A 101 9.38 -19.06 0.07
CA LEU A 101 8.82 -19.83 -1.03
C LEU A 101 9.72 -21.00 -1.50
N TYR A 102 11.04 -20.83 -1.43
CA TYR A 102 11.98 -21.92 -1.74
C TYR A 102 12.00 -22.97 -0.62
N ASN A 103 11.99 -22.53 0.64
CA ASN A 103 11.89 -23.44 1.77
C ASN A 103 10.58 -24.24 1.75
N ASP A 104 9.48 -23.62 1.33
CA ASP A 104 8.18 -24.28 1.18
C ASP A 104 8.25 -25.33 0.07
N LEU A 105 8.86 -25.01 -1.07
CA LEU A 105 9.12 -25.97 -2.14
C LEU A 105 9.91 -27.18 -1.64
N GLU A 106 11.03 -26.93 -0.94
CA GLU A 106 11.92 -27.96 -0.44
C GLU A 106 11.27 -28.83 0.66
N THR A 107 10.61 -28.18 1.63
CA THR A 107 9.92 -28.86 2.73
C THR A 107 8.80 -29.73 2.18
N SER A 108 8.04 -29.22 1.21
CA SER A 108 6.93 -29.93 0.55
C SER A 108 7.40 -31.17 -0.23
N LEU A 109 8.58 -31.13 -0.85
CA LEU A 109 9.17 -32.30 -1.51
C LEU A 109 9.73 -33.30 -0.48
N THR A 110 10.48 -32.81 0.50
CA THR A 110 11.12 -33.65 1.52
C THR A 110 10.09 -34.41 2.35
N MET A 111 9.04 -33.71 2.81
CA MET A 111 7.95 -34.31 3.58
C MET A 111 7.27 -35.44 2.81
N ARG A 112 7.04 -35.28 1.51
CA ARG A 112 6.43 -36.35 0.68
C ARG A 112 7.35 -37.54 0.49
N LEU A 113 8.64 -37.31 0.24
CA LEU A 113 9.61 -38.41 0.18
C LEU A 113 9.65 -39.18 1.51
N ASP A 114 9.60 -38.48 2.65
CA ASP A 114 9.60 -39.11 3.97
C ASP A 114 8.31 -39.91 4.25
N ILE A 115 7.16 -39.42 3.80
CA ILE A 115 5.90 -40.17 3.89
C ILE A 115 5.95 -41.43 3.00
N PHE A 116 6.38 -41.30 1.74
CA PHE A 116 6.53 -42.46 0.85
C PHE A 116 7.50 -43.50 1.43
N ARG A 117 8.61 -43.07 2.03
CA ARG A 117 9.53 -43.97 2.74
C ARG A 117 8.84 -44.69 3.90
N SER A 118 8.03 -43.97 4.67
CA SER A 118 7.34 -44.55 5.82
C SER A 118 6.32 -45.61 5.39
N ILE A 119 5.55 -45.33 4.34
CA ILE A 119 4.59 -46.27 3.73
C ILE A 119 5.33 -47.52 3.23
N LEU A 120 6.42 -47.35 2.49
CA LEU A 120 7.20 -48.46 1.95
C LEU A 120 7.87 -49.29 3.04
N LYS A 121 8.44 -48.65 4.07
CA LYS A 121 9.01 -49.34 5.25
C LYS A 121 7.99 -50.23 5.93
N HIS A 122 6.76 -49.76 6.07
CA HIS A 122 5.67 -50.57 6.62
C HIS A 122 5.33 -51.75 5.69
N TYR A 123 5.10 -51.48 4.41
CA TYR A 123 4.74 -52.51 3.42
C TYR A 123 5.80 -53.64 3.29
N SER A 124 7.10 -53.30 3.31
CA SER A 124 8.18 -54.28 3.17
C SER A 124 8.36 -55.25 4.32
N ARG A 125 7.93 -54.88 5.53
CA ARG A 125 7.92 -55.82 6.66
C ARG A 125 7.06 -57.05 6.32
N ASN A 126 6.11 -56.89 5.39
CA ASN A 126 5.14 -57.89 4.99
C ASN A 126 5.47 -58.57 3.64
N LYS A 127 6.42 -58.06 2.81
CA LYS A 127 6.91 -58.69 1.56
C LYS A 127 8.38 -58.26 1.24
N PRO A 128 9.40 -59.15 1.27
CA PRO A 128 10.81 -58.73 1.32
C PRO A 128 11.53 -58.50 -0.04
N ASP A 129 10.94 -58.84 -1.18
CA ASP A 129 11.65 -58.81 -2.47
C ASP A 129 11.30 -57.55 -3.29
N ASN A 130 12.21 -56.57 -3.37
CA ASN A 130 12.32 -55.64 -4.51
C ASN A 130 13.55 -54.71 -4.44
N ASP A 131 14.36 -54.64 -5.52
CA ASP A 131 15.49 -53.70 -5.71
C ASP A 131 15.10 -52.20 -5.66
N LEU A 132 13.81 -51.89 -5.83
CA LEU A 132 13.26 -50.53 -5.63
C LEU A 132 13.34 -50.08 -4.16
N PHE A 133 13.42 -51.03 -3.24
CA PHE A 133 13.40 -50.81 -1.80
C PHE A 133 14.70 -50.18 -1.28
N GLU A 134 15.86 -50.68 -1.71
CA GLU A 134 17.16 -50.11 -1.34
C GLU A 134 17.34 -48.68 -1.86
N ASN A 135 16.76 -48.36 -3.01
CA ASN A 135 16.80 -47.01 -3.60
C ASN A 135 15.88 -46.00 -2.91
N ALA A 136 14.78 -46.44 -2.28
CA ALA A 136 13.84 -45.60 -1.54
C ALA A 136 14.39 -45.17 -0.15
N ILE A 137 15.20 -46.03 0.47
CA ILE A 137 15.77 -45.83 1.83
C ILE A 137 16.93 -44.83 1.85
N ILE A 138 17.51 -44.48 0.70
CA ILE A 138 18.64 -43.53 0.65
C ILE A 138 18.20 -42.20 1.30
N PRO A 139 18.87 -41.73 2.36
CA PRO A 139 18.50 -40.49 3.04
C PRO A 139 18.57 -39.34 2.05
N THR A 140 17.51 -38.54 1.95
CA THR A 140 17.63 -37.20 1.33
C THR A 140 18.41 -36.33 2.30
N LYS A 141 19.74 -36.48 2.31
CA LYS A 141 20.62 -35.47 2.85
C LYS A 141 20.63 -34.28 1.90
N SER A 142 19.62 -33.43 1.98
CA SER A 142 19.85 -31.99 1.78
C SER A 142 18.65 -31.19 2.24
N LYS A 143 18.89 -30.30 3.21
CA LYS A 143 18.13 -29.06 3.38
C LYS A 143 18.61 -27.98 2.38
N ASN A 144 19.06 -28.35 1.17
CA ASN A 144 19.29 -27.44 0.03
C ASN A 144 19.70 -28.24 -1.24
N PHE A 145 18.88 -28.27 -2.30
CA PHE A 145 19.30 -28.80 -3.61
C PHE A 145 20.42 -27.94 -4.22
N LYS A 146 21.53 -28.55 -4.66
CA LYS A 146 22.71 -27.84 -5.21
C LYS A 146 22.56 -27.46 -6.69
N SER A 147 21.66 -28.12 -7.43
CA SER A 147 21.45 -27.88 -8.85
C SER A 147 20.03 -28.21 -9.31
N LYS A 148 19.65 -27.69 -10.48
CA LYS A 148 18.38 -28.03 -11.15
C LYS A 148 18.28 -29.53 -11.43
N ASP A 149 19.38 -30.17 -11.81
CA ASP A 149 19.43 -31.61 -12.08
C ASP A 149 19.21 -32.43 -10.81
N GLU A 150 19.84 -32.06 -9.70
CA GLU A 150 19.62 -32.72 -8.40
C GLU A 150 18.15 -32.58 -7.96
N PHE A 151 17.57 -31.40 -8.12
CA PHE A 151 16.15 -31.16 -7.84
C PHE A 151 15.25 -32.04 -8.72
N LEU A 152 15.48 -32.07 -10.04
CA LEU A 152 14.70 -32.88 -10.97
C LEU A 152 14.84 -34.38 -10.72
N GLN A 153 16.01 -34.86 -10.32
CA GLN A 153 16.21 -36.25 -9.91
C GLN A 153 15.34 -36.62 -8.70
N GLN A 154 15.17 -35.72 -7.74
CA GLN A 154 14.33 -35.96 -6.56
C GLN A 154 12.84 -35.94 -6.91
N VAL A 155 12.43 -35.05 -7.81
CA VAL A 155 11.08 -35.06 -8.39
C VAL A 155 10.81 -36.38 -9.15
N GLU A 156 11.79 -36.88 -9.91
CA GLU A 156 11.66 -38.16 -10.62
C GLU A 156 11.60 -39.36 -9.65
N LYS A 157 12.38 -39.35 -8.57
CA LYS A 157 12.27 -40.36 -7.51
C LYS A 157 10.86 -40.38 -6.92
N LEU A 158 10.33 -39.20 -6.56
CA LEU A 158 8.97 -39.07 -6.03
C LEU A 158 7.93 -39.62 -7.02
N SER A 159 8.11 -39.37 -8.33
CA SER A 159 7.27 -39.96 -9.38
C SER A 159 7.26 -41.48 -9.38
N LYS A 160 8.45 -42.09 -9.30
CA LYS A 160 8.61 -43.54 -9.36
C LYS A 160 8.00 -44.20 -8.13
N LEU A 161 8.19 -43.59 -6.96
CA LEU A 161 7.57 -44.02 -5.70
C LEU A 161 6.05 -43.94 -5.77
N ALA A 162 5.50 -42.83 -6.29
CA ALA A 162 4.06 -42.66 -6.48
C ALA A 162 3.48 -43.76 -7.40
N LYS A 163 4.09 -43.99 -8.58
CA LYS A 163 3.67 -45.06 -9.50
C LYS A 163 3.76 -46.45 -8.87
N TYR A 164 4.80 -46.72 -8.08
CA TYR A 164 4.96 -48.01 -7.40
C TYR A 164 3.85 -48.25 -6.37
N VAL A 165 3.53 -47.24 -5.55
CA VAL A 165 2.44 -47.33 -4.57
C VAL A 165 1.09 -47.59 -5.27
N GLU A 166 0.85 -46.94 -6.41
CA GLU A 166 -0.37 -47.12 -7.20
C GLU A 166 -0.44 -48.50 -7.88
N GLN A 167 0.63 -48.95 -8.54
CA GLN A 167 0.69 -50.23 -9.27
C GLN A 167 0.57 -51.46 -8.37
N ASN A 168 1.13 -51.41 -7.16
CA ASN A 168 1.07 -52.54 -6.24
C ASN A 168 -0.22 -52.56 -5.43
N GLU A 169 -1.20 -51.72 -5.81
CA GLU A 169 -2.46 -51.52 -5.08
C GLU A 169 -2.16 -51.49 -3.58
N ILE A 170 -1.19 -50.66 -3.14
CA ILE A 170 -0.92 -50.53 -1.71
C ILE A 170 -2.16 -49.85 -1.14
N ILE A 171 -3.10 -50.70 -0.70
CA ILE A 171 -4.48 -50.33 -0.43
C ILE A 171 -4.51 -49.39 0.76
N ILE A 172 -5.15 -48.27 0.50
CA ILE A 172 -5.61 -47.26 1.44
C ILE A 172 -7.14 -47.42 1.40
N ASN A 173 -7.74 -48.16 2.35
CA ASN A 173 -9.19 -48.37 2.42
C ASN A 173 -9.78 -47.72 3.67
N ASP A 174 -10.98 -47.16 3.54
CA ASP A 174 -11.74 -46.44 4.57
C ASP A 174 -12.61 -47.37 5.47
N ASP A 175 -12.58 -48.69 5.26
CA ASP A 175 -13.55 -49.58 5.92
C ASP A 175 -12.99 -50.16 7.22
N ASP A 176 -13.73 -49.89 8.30
CA ASP A 176 -13.61 -50.38 9.68
C ASP A 176 -13.71 -51.92 9.78
N ASP A 177 -12.77 -52.66 9.20
CA ASP A 177 -12.55 -54.07 9.52
C ASP A 177 -11.21 -54.22 10.29
N ASP A 178 -11.31 -54.86 11.46
CA ASP A 178 -10.36 -54.99 12.57
C ASP A 178 -8.96 -55.59 12.28
N ASP A 179 -8.35 -55.33 11.13
CA ASP A 179 -6.98 -55.75 10.83
C ASP A 179 -5.97 -54.68 11.29
N GLU A 180 -5.37 -54.90 12.47
CA GLU A 180 -4.37 -54.05 13.16
C GLU A 180 -3.09 -53.70 12.34
N ASP A 181 -2.98 -54.10 11.08
CA ASP A 181 -1.78 -53.94 10.24
C ASP A 181 -1.92 -52.94 9.07
N ASN A 182 -3.09 -52.33 8.84
CA ASN A 182 -3.32 -51.46 7.68
C ASN A 182 -3.30 -49.95 8.00
N PHE A 183 -2.47 -49.19 7.27
CA PHE A 183 -2.37 -47.74 7.38
C PHE A 183 -3.47 -47.06 6.52
N ILE A 184 -4.55 -46.61 7.15
CA ILE A 184 -5.63 -45.89 6.46
C ILE A 184 -5.24 -44.42 6.28
N LEU A 185 -5.17 -43.97 5.03
CA LEU A 185 -4.91 -42.60 4.62
C LEU A 185 -6.18 -42.04 3.98
N SER A 186 -6.70 -40.90 4.42
CA SER A 186 -7.93 -40.36 3.82
C SER A 186 -7.76 -40.13 2.29
N PRO A 187 -8.84 -40.14 1.49
CA PRO A 187 -8.80 -39.81 0.05
C PRO A 187 -8.05 -38.50 -0.26
N HIS A 188 -8.10 -37.56 0.69
CA HIS A 188 -7.36 -36.31 0.69
C HIS A 188 -5.84 -36.49 0.79
N PHE A 189 -5.38 -37.41 1.64
CA PHE A 189 -3.99 -37.75 1.80
C PHE A 189 -3.45 -38.56 0.61
N ARG A 190 -4.29 -39.39 -0.02
CA ARG A 190 -3.97 -40.04 -1.31
C ARG A 190 -3.69 -39.01 -2.41
N ARG A 191 -4.52 -37.98 -2.53
CA ARG A 191 -4.35 -36.87 -3.49
C ARG A 191 -3.14 -35.98 -3.18
N PHE A 192 -2.76 -35.90 -1.90
CA PHE A 192 -1.56 -35.19 -1.44
C PHE A 192 -0.26 -35.90 -1.86
N LEU A 193 -0.25 -37.24 -1.78
CA LEU A 193 0.91 -38.08 -2.09
C LEU A 193 1.06 -38.41 -3.58
N LEU A 194 -0.04 -38.80 -4.23
CA LEU A 194 -0.11 -39.21 -5.62
C LEU A 194 -0.65 -38.03 -6.44
N PRO A 195 0.19 -37.16 -7.04
CA PRO A 195 -0.32 -36.33 -8.14
C PRO A 195 -0.93 -37.27 -9.18
N GLU A 196 -2.00 -36.91 -9.89
CA GLU A 196 -2.63 -37.74 -10.94
C GLU A 196 -1.52 -38.20 -11.92
N ALA A 197 -1.00 -39.42 -11.72
CA ALA A 197 0.33 -39.86 -12.17
C ALA A 197 0.25 -40.92 -13.25
N GLU A 198 -0.72 -40.82 -14.18
CA GLU A 198 -0.67 -41.65 -15.38
C GLU A 198 0.62 -41.36 -16.16
N ASN A 199 1.09 -40.10 -16.17
CA ASN A 199 2.47 -39.75 -16.46
C ASN A 199 2.84 -38.45 -15.74
N ILE A 200 4.01 -38.40 -15.09
CA ILE A 200 4.68 -37.11 -14.95
C ILE A 200 5.13 -36.74 -16.37
N ASP A 201 4.21 -36.14 -17.11
CA ASP A 201 4.50 -35.61 -18.42
C ASP A 201 5.71 -34.67 -18.31
N ASP A 202 6.53 -34.60 -19.35
CA ASP A 202 7.66 -33.67 -19.44
C ASP A 202 7.25 -32.23 -19.08
N LEU A 203 5.98 -31.91 -19.31
CA LEU A 203 5.31 -30.67 -18.89
C LEU A 203 5.36 -30.40 -17.37
N TYR A 204 5.09 -31.40 -16.53
CA TYR A 204 5.10 -31.22 -15.07
C TYR A 204 6.54 -31.09 -14.55
N LYS A 205 7.47 -31.91 -15.06
CA LYS A 205 8.91 -31.79 -14.79
C LYS A 205 9.45 -30.43 -15.22
N SER A 206 9.09 -29.96 -16.41
CA SER A 206 9.49 -28.63 -16.91
C SER A 206 9.01 -27.54 -15.97
N ASN A 207 7.71 -27.53 -15.62
CA ASN A 207 7.15 -26.52 -14.72
C ASN A 207 7.88 -26.45 -13.37
N LEU A 208 8.22 -27.60 -12.77
CA LEU A 208 8.92 -27.64 -11.50
C LEU A 208 10.39 -27.23 -11.62
N GLY A 209 11.05 -27.66 -12.69
CA GLY A 209 12.40 -27.20 -13.01
C GLY A 209 12.43 -25.68 -13.19
N ASP A 210 11.41 -25.11 -13.81
CA ASP A 210 11.31 -23.66 -14.00
C ASP A 210 10.95 -22.93 -12.71
N SER A 211 10.10 -23.51 -11.83
CA SER A 211 9.91 -23.01 -10.46
C SER A 211 11.22 -22.96 -9.67
N TYR A 212 12.02 -24.03 -9.73
CA TYR A 212 13.32 -24.09 -9.06
C TYR A 212 14.28 -23.02 -9.60
N GLU A 213 14.36 -22.89 -10.92
CA GLU A 213 15.21 -21.89 -11.57
C GLU A 213 14.78 -20.46 -11.24
N LEU A 214 13.47 -20.20 -11.23
CA LEU A 214 12.90 -18.94 -10.75
C LEU A 214 13.38 -18.64 -9.33
N PHE A 215 13.27 -19.59 -8.40
CA PHE A 215 13.72 -19.38 -7.02
C PHE A 215 15.20 -19.07 -6.93
N GLN A 216 16.05 -19.82 -7.63
CA GLN A 216 17.49 -19.56 -7.68
C GLN A 216 17.81 -18.15 -8.20
N ARG A 217 17.04 -17.66 -9.18
CA ARG A 217 17.19 -16.30 -9.70
C ARG A 217 16.64 -15.25 -8.71
N LEU A 218 15.49 -15.50 -8.06
CA LEU A 218 14.87 -14.60 -7.07
C LEU A 218 15.69 -14.46 -5.78
N GLN A 219 16.36 -15.52 -5.32
CA GLN A 219 17.27 -15.50 -4.17
C GLN A 219 18.43 -14.50 -4.31
N LYS A 220 18.73 -14.05 -5.54
CA LYS A 220 19.77 -13.04 -5.81
C LYS A 220 19.32 -11.61 -5.55
N ILE A 221 18.04 -11.38 -5.27
CA ILE A 221 17.52 -10.06 -4.88
C ILE A 221 18.14 -9.65 -3.54
N LYS A 222 18.66 -8.42 -3.46
CA LYS A 222 19.34 -7.89 -2.26
C LYS A 222 18.62 -6.70 -1.64
N ASN A 223 17.91 -5.91 -2.44
CA ASN A 223 17.19 -4.73 -1.97
C ASN A 223 15.81 -5.12 -1.44
N LYS A 224 15.37 -4.44 -0.38
CA LYS A 224 14.03 -4.60 0.24
C LYS A 224 13.02 -3.59 -0.29
N GLU A 225 13.40 -2.78 -1.27
CA GLU A 225 12.55 -1.79 -1.92
C GLU A 225 11.92 -2.39 -3.16
N PHE A 226 10.60 -2.27 -3.25
CA PHE A 226 9.79 -2.81 -4.33
C PHE A 226 8.97 -1.70 -4.95
N ASN A 227 8.79 -1.79 -6.27
CA ASN A 227 7.81 -1.00 -7.00
C ASN A 227 6.68 -1.90 -7.46
N ILE A 228 5.44 -1.50 -7.20
CA ILE A 228 4.25 -2.13 -7.81
C ILE A 228 3.48 -1.08 -8.60
N SER A 229 3.17 -1.39 -9.87
CA SER A 229 2.47 -0.50 -10.78
C SER A 229 1.22 -1.15 -11.36
N PHE A 230 0.14 -0.39 -11.44
CA PHE A 230 -1.13 -0.79 -12.03
C PHE A 230 -1.41 0.07 -13.26
N ARG A 231 -1.84 -0.57 -14.34
CA ARG A 231 -2.48 0.11 -15.47
C ARG A 231 -3.96 -0.17 -15.44
N ILE A 232 -4.74 0.89 -15.59
CA ILE A 232 -6.17 0.89 -15.40
C ILE A 232 -6.82 1.48 -16.65
N LYS A 233 -7.74 0.72 -17.23
CA LYS A 233 -8.45 1.09 -18.45
C LYS A 233 -9.92 1.32 -18.16
N ASN A 234 -10.50 2.32 -18.80
CA ASN A 234 -11.94 2.49 -18.77
C ASN A 234 -12.61 1.54 -19.78
N ILE A 235 -13.60 0.77 -19.33
CA ILE A 235 -14.36 -0.16 -20.15
C ILE A 235 -15.82 0.29 -20.20
N TYR A 236 -16.22 0.72 -21.39
CA TYR A 236 -17.62 1.01 -21.71
C TYR A 236 -18.30 -0.25 -22.26
N SER A 237 -19.34 -0.72 -21.57
CA SER A 237 -20.28 -1.71 -22.09
C SER A 237 -21.70 -1.14 -22.11
N LYS A 238 -22.62 -1.77 -22.85
CA LYS A 238 -24.03 -1.32 -22.95
C LYS A 238 -24.74 -1.17 -21.60
N LYS A 239 -24.21 -1.76 -20.50
CA LYS A 239 -24.80 -1.70 -19.16
C LYS A 239 -23.87 -1.08 -18.09
N ASN A 240 -22.55 -1.02 -18.32
CA ASN A 240 -21.58 -0.68 -17.28
C ASN A 240 -20.47 0.24 -17.83
N ASN A 241 -20.11 1.28 -17.07
CA ASN A 241 -18.89 2.08 -17.25
C ASN A 241 -17.96 1.79 -16.06
N VAL A 242 -16.94 0.94 -16.25
CA VAL A 242 -16.15 0.38 -15.14
C VAL A 242 -14.66 0.47 -15.46
N LEU A 243 -13.87 0.80 -14.43
CA LEU A 243 -12.41 0.76 -14.52
C LEU A 243 -11.93 -0.66 -14.26
N LYS A 244 -11.11 -1.21 -15.16
CA LYS A 244 -10.52 -2.56 -15.03
C LYS A 244 -8.99 -2.46 -15.10
N ILE A 245 -8.30 -3.38 -14.44
CA ILE A 245 -6.84 -3.41 -14.38
C ILE A 245 -6.33 -4.10 -15.65
N SER A 246 -5.74 -3.36 -16.57
CA SER A 246 -5.17 -3.93 -17.80
C SER A 246 -3.81 -4.58 -17.56
N SER A 247 -3.06 -4.11 -16.55
CA SER A 247 -1.80 -4.73 -16.16
C SER A 247 -1.45 -4.44 -14.70
N VAL A 248 -0.79 -5.39 -14.04
CA VAL A 248 -0.14 -5.19 -12.74
C VAL A 248 1.29 -5.74 -12.81
N LYS A 249 2.26 -4.94 -12.39
CA LYS A 249 3.68 -5.28 -12.42
C LYS A 249 4.30 -5.05 -11.06
N ILE A 250 5.13 -5.99 -10.62
CA ILE A 250 6.00 -5.86 -9.45
C ILE A 250 7.46 -5.96 -9.87
N SER A 251 8.30 -5.08 -9.32
CA SER A 251 9.72 -4.97 -9.66
C SER A 251 10.59 -4.61 -8.45
N ASN A 252 11.87 -4.92 -8.57
CA ASN A 252 12.92 -4.64 -7.58
C ASN A 252 14.21 -4.31 -8.33
N ASP A 253 14.89 -3.20 -7.98
CA ASP A 253 16.11 -2.71 -8.65
C ASP A 253 16.01 -2.69 -10.19
N ASN A 254 14.91 -2.11 -10.71
CA ASN A 254 14.57 -2.05 -12.14
C ASN A 254 14.33 -3.39 -12.85
N LYS A 255 14.44 -4.53 -12.15
CA LYS A 255 14.11 -5.85 -12.69
C LYS A 255 12.65 -6.19 -12.44
N CYS A 256 11.96 -6.63 -13.48
CA CYS A 256 10.59 -7.10 -13.44
C CYS A 256 10.52 -8.48 -12.79
N ILE A 257 10.03 -8.55 -11.56
CA ILE A 257 9.74 -9.83 -10.90
C ILE A 257 8.59 -10.51 -11.64
N PHE A 258 7.44 -9.82 -11.80
CA PHE A 258 6.33 -10.26 -12.64
C PHE A 258 5.57 -9.07 -13.21
N ASP A 259 5.17 -9.15 -14.49
CA ASP A 259 4.24 -8.25 -15.18
C ASP A 259 3.10 -9.09 -15.74
N LEU A 260 1.91 -8.92 -15.17
CA LEU A 260 0.68 -9.58 -15.58
C LEU A 260 -0.12 -8.61 -16.44
N LYS A 261 -0.33 -8.95 -17.71
CA LYS A 261 -1.15 -8.18 -18.65
C LYS A 261 -2.41 -8.93 -18.98
N PHE A 262 -3.56 -8.29 -18.78
CA PHE A 262 -4.85 -8.91 -18.95
C PHE A 262 -5.49 -8.49 -20.27
N GLU A 263 -6.00 -9.47 -21.00
CA GLU A 263 -6.91 -9.21 -22.12
C GLU A 263 -8.34 -9.10 -21.60
N ILE A 264 -9.06 -8.05 -22.01
CA ILE A 264 -10.40 -7.73 -21.51
C ILE A 264 -11.39 -7.77 -22.65
N ASN A 265 -12.45 -8.57 -22.51
CA ASN A 265 -13.60 -8.51 -23.39
C ASN A 265 -14.41 -7.24 -23.08
N LYS A 266 -14.35 -6.24 -23.97
CA LYS A 266 -15.04 -4.95 -23.78
C LYS A 266 -16.56 -5.09 -23.63
N ALA A 267 -17.19 -6.06 -24.30
CA ALA A 267 -18.64 -6.23 -24.26
C ALA A 267 -19.15 -6.76 -22.90
N LYS A 268 -18.38 -7.64 -22.26
CA LYS A 268 -18.72 -8.24 -20.96
C LYS A 268 -17.97 -7.64 -19.76
N ALA A 269 -16.96 -6.81 -20.00
CA ALA A 269 -16.02 -6.30 -19.00
C ALA A 269 -15.37 -7.42 -18.16
N GLN A 270 -15.04 -8.54 -18.82
CA GLN A 270 -14.44 -9.73 -18.20
C GLN A 270 -13.04 -9.99 -18.76
N TYR A 271 -12.14 -10.47 -17.91
CA TYR A 271 -10.81 -10.89 -18.32
C TYR A 271 -10.90 -12.24 -19.05
N THR A 272 -10.28 -12.32 -20.23
CA THR A 272 -10.33 -13.51 -21.08
C THR A 272 -9.02 -14.27 -21.11
N ASN A 273 -7.90 -13.57 -20.91
CA ASN A 273 -6.57 -14.12 -20.97
C ASN A 273 -5.61 -13.31 -20.10
N VAL A 274 -4.46 -13.89 -19.78
CA VAL A 274 -3.36 -13.22 -19.10
C VAL A 274 -2.02 -13.61 -19.74
N ILE A 275 -1.20 -12.58 -19.96
CA ILE A 275 0.17 -12.69 -20.43
C ILE A 275 1.06 -12.36 -19.25
N ILE A 276 1.97 -13.27 -18.92
CA ILE A 276 2.87 -13.14 -17.78
C ILE A 276 4.28 -12.94 -18.33
N LYS A 277 4.96 -11.88 -17.89
CA LYS A 277 6.36 -11.61 -18.22
C LYS A 277 7.19 -11.51 -16.94
N SER A 278 8.45 -11.94 -17.01
CA SER A 278 9.41 -11.82 -15.92
C SER A 278 10.83 -11.72 -16.47
N ASP A 279 11.69 -10.94 -15.82
CA ASP A 279 13.13 -10.94 -16.09
C ASP A 279 13.83 -12.13 -15.40
N PHE A 280 13.11 -12.85 -14.55
CA PHE A 280 13.59 -14.01 -13.81
C PHE A 280 13.16 -15.33 -14.46
N LEU A 281 12.47 -15.30 -15.60
CA LEU A 281 12.01 -16.47 -16.36
C LEU A 281 12.19 -16.27 -17.85
N ASP A 282 12.37 -17.37 -18.59
CA ASP A 282 12.42 -17.32 -20.05
C ASP A 282 10.98 -17.29 -20.60
N ASN A 283 10.57 -16.11 -21.10
CA ASN A 283 9.18 -15.74 -21.38
C ASN A 283 8.44 -16.62 -22.42
N ASP A 284 9.16 -17.38 -23.26
CA ASP A 284 8.56 -18.13 -24.38
C ASP A 284 8.14 -19.57 -24.03
N LYS A 285 8.55 -20.13 -22.89
CA LYS A 285 8.37 -21.56 -22.58
C LYS A 285 7.31 -21.89 -21.51
N PHE A 286 6.73 -20.89 -20.87
CA PHE A 286 6.39 -21.02 -19.47
C PHE A 286 4.90 -21.22 -19.11
N PHE A 287 3.96 -20.80 -19.96
CA PHE A 287 2.53 -20.97 -19.68
C PHE A 287 1.79 -21.65 -20.82
N PHE A 288 1.54 -22.95 -20.65
CA PHE A 288 0.58 -23.67 -21.47
C PHE A 288 -0.83 -23.10 -21.24
N THR A 289 -1.59 -22.97 -22.32
CA THR A 289 -2.91 -22.33 -22.39
C THR A 289 -3.94 -22.91 -21.42
N SER A 290 -3.84 -24.19 -21.06
CA SER A 290 -4.75 -24.87 -20.12
C SER A 290 -4.68 -24.28 -18.70
N LYS A 291 -3.47 -24.05 -18.16
CA LYS A 291 -3.29 -23.52 -16.79
C LYS A 291 -3.53 -22.01 -16.66
N LYS A 292 -3.56 -21.26 -17.77
CA LYS A 292 -3.92 -19.83 -17.75
C LYS A 292 -5.35 -19.61 -17.28
N LYS A 293 -6.28 -20.47 -17.70
CA LYS A 293 -7.70 -20.39 -17.28
C LYS A 293 -7.85 -20.65 -15.78
N ASP A 294 -7.08 -21.57 -15.22
CA ASP A 294 -7.15 -21.86 -13.78
C ASP A 294 -6.49 -20.77 -12.93
N PHE A 295 -5.37 -20.19 -13.39
CA PHE A 295 -4.81 -18.99 -12.74
C PHE A 295 -5.79 -17.81 -12.77
N LEU A 296 -6.45 -17.60 -13.91
CA LEU A 296 -7.50 -16.61 -14.08
C LEU A 296 -8.66 -16.80 -13.08
N LYS A 297 -9.09 -18.04 -12.78
CA LYS A 297 -10.11 -18.32 -11.74
C LYS A 297 -9.69 -17.86 -10.34
N LYS A 298 -8.39 -17.77 -10.05
CA LYS A 298 -7.86 -17.32 -8.74
C LYS A 298 -7.86 -15.79 -8.60
N ILE A 299 -8.13 -15.05 -9.67
CA ILE A 299 -8.15 -13.58 -9.69
C ILE A 299 -9.57 -13.08 -9.44
N GLN A 300 -9.74 -12.17 -8.48
CA GLN A 300 -11.06 -11.60 -8.20
C GLN A 300 -11.36 -10.48 -9.21
N TYR A 301 -12.17 -10.79 -10.22
CA TYR A 301 -12.42 -9.86 -11.33
C TYR A 301 -13.26 -8.63 -10.99
N ASP A 302 -14.12 -8.74 -9.98
CA ASP A 302 -14.93 -7.65 -9.43
C ASP A 302 -14.36 -7.25 -8.07
N SER A 303 -13.14 -6.70 -8.13
CA SER A 303 -12.41 -6.19 -6.98
C SER A 303 -11.77 -4.84 -7.30
N THR A 304 -11.32 -4.15 -6.25
CA THR A 304 -10.43 -2.99 -6.40
C THR A 304 -8.99 -3.45 -6.60
N LEU A 305 -8.10 -2.52 -6.99
CA LEU A 305 -6.68 -2.82 -7.18
C LEU A 305 -5.98 -3.43 -5.95
N PHE A 306 -6.52 -3.22 -4.74
CA PHE A 306 -5.95 -3.76 -3.50
C PHE A 306 -6.41 -5.18 -3.16
N TYR A 307 -7.40 -5.71 -3.88
CA TYR A 307 -7.99 -7.05 -3.65
C TYR A 307 -8.00 -7.91 -4.93
N LEU A 308 -7.18 -7.56 -5.92
CA LEU A 308 -7.04 -8.34 -7.14
C LEU A 308 -6.63 -9.79 -6.86
N PHE A 309 -5.75 -9.95 -5.85
CA PHE A 309 -5.37 -11.22 -5.26
C PHE A 309 -5.84 -11.21 -3.80
N LEU A 310 -6.67 -12.18 -3.43
CA LEU A 310 -7.02 -12.38 -2.02
C LEU A 310 -5.86 -13.08 -1.31
N PRO A 311 -5.60 -12.78 -0.03
CA PRO A 311 -4.97 -13.76 0.84
C PRO A 311 -5.83 -15.02 0.75
N SER A 312 -5.22 -16.20 0.69
CA SER A 312 -5.96 -17.41 1.08
C SER A 312 -6.56 -17.09 2.44
N ASP A 313 -7.90 -17.10 2.55
CA ASP A 313 -8.54 -17.13 3.85
C ASP A 313 -7.80 -18.20 4.67
N ASN A 314 -7.24 -17.79 5.82
CA ASN A 314 -6.77 -18.58 6.97
C ASN A 314 -5.71 -17.79 7.77
N GLU A 315 -6.15 -16.74 8.47
CA GLU A 315 -5.89 -16.75 9.91
C GLU A 315 -7.00 -17.65 10.48
N VAL A 316 -6.62 -18.69 11.23
CA VAL A 316 -7.40 -19.84 11.72
C VAL A 316 -7.27 -21.09 10.81
N ASP A 317 -6.62 -22.10 11.39
CA ASP A 317 -6.50 -23.52 11.04
C ASP A 317 -5.66 -23.94 9.81
N PHE A 318 -4.39 -24.22 10.08
CA PHE A 318 -3.81 -25.48 9.58
C PHE A 318 -4.66 -26.62 10.18
N PRO A 319 -5.33 -27.53 9.43
CA PRO A 319 -4.90 -28.10 8.15
C PRO A 319 -6.07 -28.47 7.19
N GLU A 320 -6.98 -27.58 6.81
CA GLU A 320 -7.95 -27.90 5.71
C GLU A 320 -7.41 -27.52 4.32
N PHE A 321 -6.40 -26.65 4.24
CA PHE A 321 -5.74 -26.30 2.98
C PHE A 321 -4.73 -27.36 2.51
N VAL A 322 -4.35 -28.33 3.36
CA VAL A 322 -3.45 -29.45 3.02
C VAL A 322 -4.06 -30.42 2.00
N VAL A 323 -5.37 -30.28 1.76
CA VAL A 323 -6.19 -31.33 1.19
C VAL A 323 -6.55 -31.11 -0.29
N ASN A 324 -6.53 -29.87 -0.79
CA ASN A 324 -6.99 -29.58 -2.15
C ASN A 324 -5.93 -28.87 -3.00
N GLU A 325 -5.49 -29.59 -4.05
CA GLU A 325 -4.58 -29.19 -5.14
C GLU A 325 -3.05 -29.26 -4.87
N SER A 326 -2.43 -30.35 -5.35
CA SER A 326 -1.02 -30.46 -5.78
C SER A 326 0.01 -29.51 -5.11
N PHE A 327 0.46 -29.86 -3.91
CA PHE A 327 1.27 -29.04 -2.98
C PHE A 327 2.68 -28.61 -3.42
N ILE A 328 3.14 -28.89 -4.64
CA ILE A 328 4.41 -28.30 -5.09
C ILE A 328 4.07 -26.88 -5.57
N PRO A 329 4.66 -25.80 -5.01
CA PRO A 329 4.35 -24.43 -5.42
C PRO A 329 4.44 -24.25 -6.93
N SER A 330 3.28 -24.28 -7.59
CA SER A 330 3.20 -23.94 -8.99
C SER A 330 3.53 -22.46 -9.14
N ILE A 331 3.97 -22.05 -10.33
CA ILE A 331 4.28 -20.63 -10.53
C ILE A 331 3.04 -19.75 -10.34
N SER A 332 1.87 -20.26 -10.68
CA SER A 332 0.58 -19.62 -10.34
C SER A 332 0.47 -19.31 -8.83
N SER A 333 0.83 -20.26 -7.98
CA SER A 333 0.86 -20.07 -6.51
C SER A 333 1.94 -19.07 -6.08
N ILE A 334 3.13 -19.13 -6.69
CA ILE A 334 4.24 -18.19 -6.42
C ILE A 334 3.84 -16.76 -6.75
N ILE A 335 3.27 -16.55 -7.95
CA ILE A 335 2.77 -15.26 -8.41
C ILE A 335 1.69 -14.75 -7.45
N ASN A 336 0.71 -15.59 -7.11
CA ASN A 336 -0.34 -15.23 -6.16
C ASN A 336 0.23 -14.82 -4.80
N SER A 337 1.15 -15.59 -4.24
CA SER A 337 1.77 -15.32 -2.93
C SER A 337 2.52 -13.99 -2.92
N ILE A 338 3.30 -13.71 -3.98
CA ILE A 338 4.07 -12.47 -4.11
C ILE A 338 3.13 -11.26 -4.23
N PHE A 339 2.13 -11.32 -5.12
CA PHE A 339 1.20 -10.21 -5.28
C PHE A 339 0.29 -10.03 -4.05
N SER A 340 -0.23 -11.10 -3.45
CA SER A 340 -1.04 -11.01 -2.23
C SER A 340 -0.25 -10.37 -1.09
N SER A 341 1.02 -10.75 -0.90
CA SER A 341 1.91 -10.15 0.10
C SER A 341 2.17 -8.65 -0.19
N ALA A 342 2.48 -8.30 -1.44
CA ALA A 342 2.68 -6.91 -1.84
C ALA A 342 1.42 -6.04 -1.66
N LEU A 343 0.26 -6.53 -2.11
CA LEU A 343 -1.03 -5.85 -1.97
C LEU A 343 -1.45 -5.72 -0.52
N PHE A 344 -1.18 -6.74 0.31
CA PHE A 344 -1.42 -6.68 1.75
C PHE A 344 -0.62 -5.53 2.38
N THR A 345 0.66 -5.42 2.05
CA THR A 345 1.51 -4.33 2.53
C THR A 345 0.99 -2.98 2.05
N LEU A 346 0.64 -2.82 0.77
CA LEU A 346 0.05 -1.57 0.28
C LEU A 346 -1.23 -1.20 1.03
N ARG A 347 -2.19 -2.13 1.11
CA ARG A 347 -3.50 -1.92 1.76
C ARG A 347 -3.36 -1.47 3.21
N ARG A 348 -2.36 -1.99 3.95
CA ARG A 348 -2.09 -1.56 5.34
C ARG A 348 -1.73 -0.09 5.46
N ASN A 349 -1.17 0.55 4.43
CA ASN A 349 -0.86 1.99 4.43
C ASN A 349 -2.10 2.85 4.18
N PHE A 350 -3.20 2.28 3.68
CA PHE A 350 -4.45 2.97 3.35
C PHE A 350 -5.60 2.66 4.31
N LYS A 351 -5.31 2.09 5.49
CA LYS A 351 -6.32 1.96 6.56
C LYS A 351 -6.80 3.34 7.03
N LYS A 352 -7.98 3.39 7.66
CA LYS A 352 -8.64 4.64 8.06
C LYS A 352 -7.76 5.49 8.99
N GLU A 353 -7.01 4.83 9.87
CA GLU A 353 -6.11 5.45 10.85
C GLU A 353 -4.75 5.88 10.26
N MET A 354 -4.40 5.35 9.08
CA MET A 354 -3.07 5.50 8.47
C MET A 354 -2.98 6.68 7.51
N ILE A 355 -4.12 7.18 7.01
CA ILE A 355 -4.20 8.41 6.22
C ILE A 355 -5.27 9.30 6.84
N ASN A 356 -4.84 10.44 7.36
CA ASN A 356 -5.70 11.45 7.95
C ASN A 356 -5.74 12.66 7.03
N TYR A 357 -6.87 13.35 6.96
CA TYR A 357 -7.04 14.48 6.06
C TYR A 357 -7.69 15.67 6.80
N VAL A 358 -7.02 16.81 6.71
CA VAL A 358 -7.51 18.10 7.24
C VAL A 358 -7.82 19.01 6.06
N SER A 359 -9.12 19.14 5.78
CA SER A 359 -9.68 19.98 4.72
C SER A 359 -9.34 21.47 4.91
N PRO A 360 -9.26 22.25 3.82
CA PRO A 360 -9.10 23.71 3.91
C PRO A 360 -10.37 24.37 4.45
N LEU A 361 -11.53 23.80 4.14
CA LEU A 361 -12.82 24.17 4.73
C LEU A 361 -13.00 23.35 6.01
N ARG A 362 -12.84 24.01 7.15
CA ARG A 362 -13.02 23.41 8.48
C ARG A 362 -14.33 23.87 9.06
N ALA A 363 -14.93 23.02 9.89
CA ALA A 363 -16.20 23.30 10.55
C ALA A 363 -16.18 24.68 11.22
N HIS A 364 -17.22 25.47 10.97
CA HIS A 364 -17.40 26.71 11.70
C HIS A 364 -17.59 26.40 13.19
N PRO A 365 -16.94 27.17 14.10
CA PRO A 365 -17.12 26.97 15.52
C PRO A 365 -18.60 27.14 15.90
N LYS A 366 -19.11 26.20 16.70
CA LYS A 366 -20.49 26.18 17.19
C LYS A 366 -20.48 26.56 18.68
N ARG A 367 -21.57 27.16 19.16
CA ARG A 367 -21.73 27.46 20.60
C ARG A 367 -21.91 26.19 21.43
N TYR A 368 -22.53 25.17 20.85
CA TYR A 368 -22.83 23.90 21.49
C TYR A 368 -22.44 22.75 20.57
N TYR A 369 -21.85 21.71 21.15
CA TYR A 369 -21.46 20.48 20.49
C TYR A 369 -22.20 19.32 21.14
N PHE A 370 -22.72 18.42 20.32
CA PHE A 370 -23.47 17.25 20.78
C PHE A 370 -22.57 16.03 20.64
N LEU A 371 -22.19 15.43 21.77
CA LEU A 371 -21.23 14.33 21.80
C LEU A 371 -21.92 13.01 22.08
N ASP A 372 -21.64 12.00 21.26
CA ASP A 372 -22.18 10.66 21.40
C ASP A 372 -21.17 9.76 22.12
N LYS A 373 -21.40 9.45 23.40
CA LYS A 373 -20.47 8.65 24.23
C LYS A 373 -20.11 7.28 23.61
N ALA A 374 -20.87 6.77 22.63
CA ALA A 374 -20.57 5.52 21.94
C ALA A 374 -19.56 5.67 20.78
N LYS A 375 -19.24 6.89 20.33
CA LYS A 375 -18.35 7.15 19.19
C LYS A 375 -16.91 7.41 19.63
N ILE A 376 -16.08 6.37 19.65
CA ILE A 376 -14.64 6.55 19.82
C ILE A 376 -14.03 7.01 18.48
N ASN A 377 -13.83 8.32 18.32
CA ASN A 377 -13.18 8.87 17.12
C ASN A 377 -11.66 8.70 17.20
N THR A 378 -11.09 7.94 16.25
CA THR A 378 -9.64 7.78 16.08
C THR A 378 -9.04 8.76 15.06
N PHE A 379 -9.87 9.57 14.41
CA PHE A 379 -9.51 10.59 13.43
C PHE A 379 -10.52 11.74 13.47
N LEU A 380 -10.16 12.92 12.93
CA LEU A 380 -11.07 14.06 12.86
C LEU A 380 -11.92 14.04 11.59
N ASP A 381 -13.23 14.20 11.76
CA ASP A 381 -14.09 14.73 10.70
C ASP A 381 -14.05 16.26 10.80
N THR A 382 -13.32 16.88 9.86
CA THR A 382 -13.12 18.32 9.84
C THR A 382 -14.35 19.12 9.43
N LEU A 383 -15.44 18.49 8.97
CA LEU A 383 -16.60 19.20 8.42
C LEU A 383 -17.73 19.44 9.44
N ASP A 384 -17.93 18.56 10.42
CA ASP A 384 -18.98 18.73 11.44
C ASP A 384 -18.49 19.43 12.73
N GLY A 385 -17.21 19.26 13.07
CA GLY A 385 -16.58 19.87 14.25
C GLY A 385 -16.91 19.19 15.59
N ASN A 386 -17.90 18.29 15.64
CA ASN A 386 -18.21 17.49 16.84
C ASN A 386 -17.06 16.55 17.22
N SER A 387 -16.43 15.92 16.22
CA SER A 387 -15.29 15.02 16.43
C SER A 387 -14.11 15.69 17.15
N LEU A 388 -13.85 16.97 16.86
CA LEU A 388 -12.83 17.78 17.52
C LEU A 388 -13.07 17.90 19.01
N THR A 389 -14.30 18.28 19.38
CA THR A 389 -14.70 18.46 20.77
C THR A 389 -14.69 17.13 21.52
N GLU A 390 -15.09 16.04 20.87
CA GLU A 390 -15.03 14.69 21.42
C GLU A 390 -13.61 14.24 21.76
N ILE A 391 -12.68 14.37 20.80
CA ILE A 391 -11.28 14.00 21.00
C ILE A 391 -10.65 14.81 22.13
N LEU A 392 -10.90 16.12 22.20
CA LEU A 392 -10.36 16.97 23.26
C LEU A 392 -10.93 16.64 24.64
N LYS A 393 -12.17 16.15 24.70
CA LYS A 393 -12.81 15.74 25.95
C LYS A 393 -12.29 14.39 26.45
N GLU A 394 -12.25 13.38 25.57
CA GLU A 394 -11.99 11.99 25.93
C GLU A 394 -10.49 11.61 25.92
N ASN A 395 -9.62 12.41 25.26
CA ASN A 395 -8.19 12.11 25.16
C ASN A 395 -7.32 13.20 25.83
N ASP A 396 -7.08 13.03 27.14
CA ASP A 396 -6.26 13.95 27.95
C ASP A 396 -4.80 14.07 27.46
N LEU A 397 -4.24 12.99 26.90
CA LEU A 397 -2.89 13.02 26.34
C LEU A 397 -2.81 13.91 25.09
N VAL A 398 -3.81 13.86 24.22
CA VAL A 398 -3.88 14.76 23.06
C VAL A 398 -4.17 16.18 23.52
N LYS A 399 -5.15 16.39 24.41
CA LYS A 399 -5.47 17.72 24.96
C LYS A 399 -4.26 18.38 25.63
N SER A 400 -3.47 17.64 26.43
CA SER A 400 -2.25 18.18 27.05
C SER A 400 -1.19 18.56 26.03
N LYS A 401 -0.93 17.71 25.01
CA LYS A 401 -0.01 18.04 23.91
C LYS A 401 -0.47 19.28 23.13
N VAL A 402 -1.78 19.40 22.87
CA VAL A 402 -2.39 20.56 22.22
C VAL A 402 -2.22 21.82 23.07
N ASN A 403 -2.51 21.76 24.37
CA ASN A 403 -2.37 22.90 25.28
C ASN A 403 -0.92 23.35 25.44
N ASN A 404 0.03 22.42 25.61
CA ASN A 404 1.45 22.72 25.63
C ASN A 404 1.91 23.45 24.35
N TRP A 405 1.29 23.14 23.21
CA TRP A 405 1.57 23.85 21.96
C TRP A 405 0.93 25.24 21.93
N LEU A 406 -0.33 25.34 22.34
CA LEU A 406 -1.09 26.60 22.36
C LEU A 406 -0.54 27.63 23.36
N GLU A 407 0.18 27.19 24.40
CA GLU A 407 0.87 28.06 25.36
C GLU A 407 1.82 29.07 24.68
N ARG A 408 2.38 28.74 23.52
CA ARG A 408 3.22 29.66 22.71
C ARG A 408 2.48 30.91 22.26
N PHE A 409 1.15 30.84 22.21
CA PHE A 409 0.25 31.95 21.89
C PHE A 409 -0.46 32.50 23.13
N ASN A 410 -0.07 32.07 24.33
CA ASN A 410 -0.78 32.30 25.59
C ASN A 410 -2.24 31.83 25.54
N LEU A 411 -2.47 30.67 24.89
CA LEU A 411 -3.79 30.07 24.72
C LEU A 411 -3.84 28.68 25.37
N SER A 412 -5.02 28.29 25.84
CA SER A 412 -5.32 26.89 26.17
C SER A 412 -6.76 26.55 25.82
N VAL A 413 -7.01 25.33 25.38
CA VAL A 413 -8.34 24.80 25.10
C VAL A 413 -8.82 23.89 26.23
N ASN A 414 -10.11 23.99 26.54
CA ASN A 414 -10.80 23.06 27.41
C ASN A 414 -12.22 22.78 26.90
N VAL A 415 -12.81 21.65 27.30
CA VAL A 415 -14.19 21.29 26.98
C VAL A 415 -14.98 21.32 28.28
N SER A 416 -16.00 22.19 28.36
CA SER A 416 -16.91 22.22 29.50
C SER A 416 -18.22 21.50 29.17
N THR A 417 -18.67 20.65 30.07
CA THR A 417 -19.95 19.95 30.00
C THR A 417 -21.05 20.85 30.57
N LEU A 418 -22.13 21.06 29.81
CA LEU A 418 -23.34 21.72 30.29
C LEU A 418 -24.38 20.69 30.72
N GLU A 419 -24.62 19.71 29.84
CA GLU A 419 -25.50 18.57 30.07
C GLU A 419 -24.81 17.30 29.55
N ASP A 420 -25.38 16.13 29.83
CA ASP A 420 -24.76 14.82 29.54
C ASP A 420 -24.22 14.66 28.11
N VAL A 421 -24.89 15.29 27.13
CA VAL A 421 -24.58 15.23 25.69
C VAL A 421 -24.13 16.60 25.15
N ILE A 422 -24.34 17.69 25.89
CA ILE A 422 -24.14 19.07 25.41
C ILE A 422 -22.87 19.66 26.01
N HIS A 423 -21.93 20.01 25.13
CA HIS A 423 -20.62 20.52 25.49
C HIS A 423 -20.31 21.86 24.83
N LYS A 424 -19.43 22.64 25.49
CA LYS A 424 -18.86 23.87 24.95
C LYS A 424 -17.35 23.76 24.86
N LEU A 425 -16.78 24.23 23.75
CA LEU A 425 -15.34 24.36 23.59
C LEU A 425 -14.93 25.77 24.01
N LYS A 426 -14.07 25.85 25.03
CA LYS A 426 -13.61 27.10 25.64
C LYS A 426 -12.13 27.32 25.38
N ILE A 427 -11.78 28.56 25.08
CA ILE A 427 -10.39 29.01 24.92
C ILE A 427 -10.08 30.00 26.03
N LYS A 428 -9.02 29.72 26.79
CA LYS A 428 -8.46 30.67 27.76
C LYS A 428 -7.39 31.51 27.06
N GLN A 429 -7.50 32.83 27.14
CA GLN A 429 -6.52 33.80 26.65
C GLN A 429 -6.31 34.88 27.71
N ASN A 430 -5.08 35.07 28.19
CA ASN A 430 -4.73 36.10 29.19
C ASN A 430 -5.73 36.15 30.38
N ASP A 431 -6.01 34.99 30.98
CA ASP A 431 -6.97 34.78 32.07
C ASP A 431 -8.46 34.95 31.77
N LEU A 432 -8.82 35.35 30.54
CA LEU A 432 -10.20 35.36 30.08
C LEU A 432 -10.56 34.00 29.45
N SER A 433 -11.62 33.36 29.96
CA SER A 433 -12.20 32.16 29.36
C SER A 433 -13.33 32.54 28.41
N LEU A 434 -13.12 32.35 27.11
CA LEU A 434 -14.08 32.66 26.05
C LEU A 434 -14.63 31.38 25.42
N ASP A 435 -15.86 31.43 24.89
CA ASP A 435 -16.36 30.38 24.00
C ASP A 435 -15.60 30.44 22.67
N ILE A 436 -15.43 29.30 21.98
CA ILE A 436 -14.69 29.23 20.71
C ILE A 436 -15.31 30.12 19.60
N THR A 437 -16.58 30.47 19.72
CA THR A 437 -17.25 31.40 18.80
C THR A 437 -16.82 32.85 18.99
N ASP A 438 -16.24 33.17 20.14
CA ASP A 438 -15.93 34.53 20.57
C ASP A 438 -14.42 34.83 20.49
N VAL A 439 -13.61 33.84 20.05
CA VAL A 439 -12.19 34.04 19.73
C VAL A 439 -11.96 34.36 18.27
N GLY A 440 -10.81 34.97 17.96
CA GLY A 440 -10.40 35.27 16.59
C GLY A 440 -10.45 34.03 15.69
N PHE A 441 -11.03 34.20 14.50
CA PHE A 441 -11.35 33.12 13.56
C PHE A 441 -10.15 32.22 13.21
N GLY A 442 -8.92 32.73 13.25
CA GLY A 442 -7.72 31.93 13.01
C GLY A 442 -7.50 30.78 14.01
N ILE A 443 -7.86 30.96 15.29
CA ILE A 443 -7.64 29.93 16.33
C ILE A 443 -8.54 28.72 16.11
N SER A 444 -9.81 28.95 15.77
CA SER A 444 -10.74 27.86 15.47
C SER A 444 -10.35 27.08 14.21
N GLN A 445 -9.68 27.74 13.26
CA GLN A 445 -9.18 27.10 12.04
C GLN A 445 -7.88 26.31 12.26
N VAL A 446 -6.97 26.75 13.13
CA VAL A 446 -5.71 26.00 13.38
C VAL A 446 -5.88 24.84 14.37
N LEU A 447 -6.89 24.90 15.24
CA LEU A 447 -7.09 23.87 16.26
C LEU A 447 -7.27 22.45 15.68
N PRO A 448 -8.07 22.21 14.62
CA PRO A 448 -8.12 20.91 13.96
C PRO A 448 -6.77 20.41 13.44
N VAL A 449 -5.91 21.31 12.94
CA VAL A 449 -4.57 20.97 12.45
C VAL A 449 -3.69 20.46 13.59
N ILE A 450 -3.69 21.17 14.72
CA ILE A 450 -2.91 20.80 15.92
C ILE A 450 -3.42 19.48 16.51
N VAL A 451 -4.74 19.35 16.69
CA VAL A 451 -5.35 18.15 17.25
C VAL A 451 -5.09 16.94 16.37
N GLN A 452 -5.30 17.04 15.04
CA GLN A 452 -5.04 15.94 14.13
C GLN A 452 -3.58 15.51 14.17
N GLY A 453 -2.64 16.47 14.15
CA GLY A 453 -1.21 16.19 14.18
C GLY A 453 -0.78 15.37 15.41
N PHE A 454 -1.28 15.71 16.59
CA PHE A 454 -0.97 14.99 17.82
C PHE A 454 -1.74 13.67 17.96
N LEU A 455 -2.98 13.60 17.45
CA LEU A 455 -3.80 12.39 17.44
C LEU A 455 -3.26 11.30 16.51
N SER A 456 -2.69 11.68 15.35
CA SER A 456 -2.25 10.74 14.32
C SER A 456 -1.25 9.70 14.83
N TYR A 457 -1.46 8.43 14.46
CA TYR A 457 -0.60 7.31 14.84
C TYR A 457 0.81 7.40 14.25
N GLN A 458 1.75 6.67 14.83
CA GLN A 458 3.08 6.50 14.25
C GLN A 458 2.99 5.83 12.88
N LYS A 459 3.84 6.27 11.94
CA LYS A 459 3.92 5.85 10.54
C LYS A 459 2.66 6.16 9.72
N SER A 460 1.74 6.97 10.25
CA SER A 460 0.61 7.48 9.47
C SER A 460 1.00 8.73 8.68
N LEU A 461 0.24 8.98 7.62
CA LEU A 461 0.30 10.17 6.79
C LEU A 461 -0.86 11.10 7.18
N THR A 462 -0.56 12.37 7.43
CA THR A 462 -1.57 13.41 7.61
C THR A 462 -1.46 14.42 6.49
N ILE A 463 -2.52 14.56 5.71
CA ILE A 463 -2.63 15.50 4.60
C ILE A 463 -3.34 16.74 5.13
N ILE A 464 -2.77 17.92 4.92
CA ILE A 464 -3.27 19.18 5.44
C ILE A 464 -3.30 20.18 4.29
N GLU A 465 -4.49 20.66 3.94
CA GLU A 465 -4.66 21.69 2.93
C GLU A 465 -4.80 23.07 3.57
N GLN A 466 -4.00 24.01 3.08
CA GLN A 466 -4.01 25.44 3.39
C GLN A 466 -4.14 25.71 4.90
N PRO A 467 -3.19 25.20 5.73
CA PRO A 467 -3.22 25.41 7.19
C PRO A 467 -3.16 26.89 7.59
N GLU A 468 -2.64 27.76 6.71
CA GLU A 468 -2.43 29.18 6.95
C GLU A 468 -3.65 30.09 6.80
N ILE A 469 -4.77 29.60 6.22
CA ILE A 469 -5.91 30.48 5.95
C ILE A 469 -6.44 31.08 7.26
N HIS A 470 -6.71 32.38 7.23
CA HIS A 470 -7.19 33.18 8.36
C HIS A 470 -6.19 33.33 9.53
N LEU A 471 -4.93 32.91 9.36
CA LEU A 471 -3.88 33.11 10.34
C LEU A 471 -3.04 34.37 10.06
N HIS A 472 -2.70 35.07 11.14
CA HIS A 472 -1.71 36.15 11.10
C HIS A 472 -0.33 35.61 10.66
N PRO A 473 0.49 36.37 9.88
CA PRO A 473 1.80 35.94 9.40
C PRO A 473 2.71 35.27 10.43
N LYS A 474 2.76 35.81 11.66
CA LYS A 474 3.51 35.21 12.78
C LYS A 474 3.07 33.77 13.06
N MET A 475 1.76 33.53 13.17
CA MET A 475 1.21 32.20 13.43
C MET A 475 1.45 31.24 12.26
N GLN A 476 1.45 31.75 11.02
CA GLN A 476 1.79 30.93 9.85
C GLN A 476 3.25 30.45 9.90
N ALA A 477 4.18 31.29 10.37
CA ALA A 477 5.56 30.87 10.61
C ALA A 477 5.61 29.77 11.70
N ASP A 478 4.87 29.94 12.80
CA ASP A 478 4.84 28.99 13.90
C ASP A 478 4.27 27.60 13.51
N LEU A 479 3.47 27.50 12.43
CA LEU A 479 3.06 26.21 11.87
C LEU A 479 4.24 25.34 11.45
N ALA A 480 5.35 25.92 10.98
CA ALA A 480 6.54 25.14 10.66
C ALA A 480 7.12 24.47 11.91
N ASP A 481 7.13 25.17 13.05
CA ASP A 481 7.59 24.59 14.31
C ASP A 481 6.61 23.51 14.81
N LEU A 482 5.31 23.70 14.63
CA LEU A 482 4.27 22.69 14.92
C LEU A 482 4.51 21.40 14.14
N PHE A 483 4.71 21.51 12.82
CA PHE A 483 4.91 20.36 11.96
C PHE A 483 6.18 19.59 12.29
N ILE A 484 7.27 20.29 12.64
CA ILE A 484 8.49 19.67 13.15
C ILE A 484 8.20 18.89 14.44
N ASP A 485 7.47 19.49 15.39
CA ASP A 485 7.18 18.82 16.66
C ASP A 485 6.23 17.63 16.50
N ILE A 486 5.30 17.66 15.53
CA ILE A 486 4.43 16.52 15.18
C ILE A 486 5.23 15.34 14.62
N ILE A 487 6.21 15.58 13.73
CA ILE A 487 6.96 14.46 13.13
C ILE A 487 7.95 13.83 14.12
N TYR A 488 8.48 14.62 15.07
CA TYR A 488 9.42 14.17 16.10
C TYR A 488 8.78 13.98 17.48
N THR A 489 7.58 13.41 17.54
CA THR A 489 6.93 13.13 18.83
C THR A 489 7.80 12.24 19.75
N ASP A 490 7.71 12.52 21.06
CA ASP A 490 8.29 11.73 22.15
C ASP A 490 9.84 11.62 22.13
N ASN A 491 10.53 12.73 21.79
CA ASN A 491 11.99 12.89 21.83
C ASN A 491 12.80 11.86 21.01
N LYS A 492 12.18 11.23 20.01
CA LYS A 492 12.88 10.31 19.12
C LYS A 492 13.82 11.08 18.18
N GLN A 493 15.01 10.53 17.95
CA GLN A 493 15.99 11.08 17.01
C GLN A 493 15.54 10.97 15.54
N ASN A 494 14.58 10.08 15.24
CA ASN A 494 14.07 9.84 13.90
C ASN A 494 12.59 10.24 13.80
N PRO A 495 12.18 10.82 12.65
CA PRO A 495 10.79 11.16 12.42
C PRO A 495 9.92 9.91 12.42
N SER A 496 8.73 10.03 13.01
CA SER A 496 7.81 8.92 13.20
C SER A 496 6.47 9.11 12.51
N LYS A 497 6.15 10.32 12.03
CA LYS A 497 4.92 10.64 11.30
C LYS A 497 5.25 11.37 10.00
N PHE A 498 4.31 11.37 9.07
CA PHE A 498 4.49 11.94 7.74
C PHE A 498 3.39 12.96 7.48
N LEU A 499 3.76 14.10 6.91
CA LEU A 499 2.86 15.20 6.61
C LEU A 499 2.94 15.54 5.13
N ILE A 500 1.80 15.65 4.45
CA ILE A 500 1.69 16.34 3.16
C ILE A 500 0.95 17.64 3.40
N ILE A 501 1.59 18.76 3.11
CA ILE A 501 1.03 20.08 3.37
C ILE A 501 0.94 20.83 2.04
N GLU A 502 -0.28 21.15 1.63
CA GLU A 502 -0.51 22.14 0.58
C GLU A 502 -0.56 23.52 1.20
N THR A 503 0.31 24.44 0.77
CA THR A 503 0.39 25.78 1.35
C THR A 503 0.82 26.82 0.32
N HIS A 504 0.44 28.06 0.57
CA HIS A 504 0.89 29.27 -0.12
C HIS A 504 1.64 30.21 0.83
N SER A 505 1.92 29.77 2.07
CA SER A 505 2.56 30.62 3.07
C SER A 505 4.07 30.72 2.87
N GLU A 506 4.52 31.89 2.44
CA GLU A 506 5.94 32.24 2.49
C GLU A 506 6.52 32.21 3.91
N TYR A 507 5.72 32.60 4.91
CA TYR A 507 6.16 32.67 6.31
C TYR A 507 6.48 31.29 6.87
N LEU A 508 5.63 30.30 6.58
CA LEU A 508 5.84 28.90 6.94
C LEU A 508 7.14 28.37 6.30
N LEU A 509 7.30 28.58 4.99
CA LEU A 509 8.47 28.12 4.27
C LEU A 509 9.76 28.77 4.75
N LYS A 510 9.76 30.10 4.94
CA LYS A 510 10.92 30.84 5.49
C LYS A 510 11.30 30.32 6.88
N ARG A 511 10.32 30.01 7.74
CA ARG A 511 10.60 29.42 9.06
C ARG A 511 11.16 28.01 8.96
N LEU A 512 10.59 27.15 8.11
CA LEU A 512 11.08 25.79 7.88
C LEU A 512 12.53 25.80 7.38
N ARG A 513 12.86 26.67 6.42
CA ARG A 513 14.23 26.89 5.92
C ARG A 513 15.18 27.25 7.05
N ARG A 514 14.80 28.24 7.86
CA ARG A 514 15.60 28.66 9.02
C ARG A 514 15.85 27.48 9.98
N ARG A 515 14.84 26.65 10.27
CA ARG A 515 15.01 25.49 11.17
C ARG A 515 15.94 24.42 10.63
N MET A 516 15.91 24.18 9.32
CA MET A 516 16.88 23.31 8.65
C MET A 516 18.31 23.90 8.73
N ALA A 517 18.46 25.20 8.49
CA ALA A 517 19.74 25.90 8.57
C ALA A 517 20.36 25.88 9.98
N GLU A 518 19.52 25.95 11.03
CA GLU A 518 19.94 25.85 12.43
C GLU A 518 20.50 24.45 12.79
N LYS A 519 20.29 23.42 11.94
CA LYS A 519 20.78 22.03 12.10
C LYS A 519 20.47 21.38 13.47
N LYS A 520 19.37 21.78 14.11
CA LYS A 520 18.99 21.30 15.44
C LYS A 520 18.19 20.00 15.41
N ARG A 521 16.96 20.07 14.90
CA ARG A 521 15.97 18.98 15.01
C ARG A 521 15.58 18.38 13.68
N VAL A 522 15.28 19.22 12.68
CA VAL A 522 14.86 18.80 11.34
C VAL A 522 16.04 18.79 10.37
N LYS A 523 16.16 17.73 9.55
CA LYS A 523 17.18 17.62 8.50
C LYS A 523 16.57 17.92 7.13
N THR A 524 17.42 18.32 6.19
CA THR A 524 17.00 18.54 4.79
C THR A 524 16.49 17.25 4.13
N SER A 525 16.99 16.09 4.56
CA SER A 525 16.51 14.77 4.13
C SER A 525 15.10 14.43 4.60
N ASP A 526 14.58 15.14 5.61
CA ASP A 526 13.24 14.92 6.15
C ASP A 526 12.17 15.75 5.43
N VAL A 527 12.60 16.66 4.54
CA VAL A 527 11.74 17.60 3.83
C VAL A 527 11.81 17.37 2.32
N ALA A 528 10.65 17.35 1.66
CA ALA A 528 10.51 17.44 0.21
C ALA A 528 9.63 18.64 -0.13
N ILE A 529 9.98 19.36 -1.20
CA ILE A 529 9.20 20.50 -1.70
C ILE A 529 8.91 20.23 -3.17
N TYR A 530 7.63 20.19 -3.51
CA TYR A 530 7.13 19.98 -4.85
C TYR A 530 6.47 21.24 -5.38
N PHE A 531 6.87 21.65 -6.58
CA PHE A 531 6.29 22.77 -7.29
C PHE A 531 5.40 22.30 -8.42
N PHE A 532 4.21 22.88 -8.50
CA PHE A 532 3.22 22.62 -9.52
C PHE A 532 3.16 23.83 -10.44
N ASP A 533 3.65 23.65 -11.67
CA ASP A 533 3.71 24.70 -12.68
C ASP A 533 2.77 24.37 -13.85
N PRO A 534 1.87 25.28 -14.25
CA PRO A 534 1.18 25.18 -15.54
C PRO A 534 2.18 25.50 -16.66
N LYS A 535 2.63 24.48 -17.42
CA LYS A 535 3.49 24.75 -18.59
C LYS A 535 2.78 25.69 -19.57
N SER A 536 3.46 26.77 -19.91
CA SER A 536 3.03 27.70 -20.95
C SER A 536 3.42 27.21 -22.35
N GLN A 537 2.44 27.30 -23.25
CA GLN A 537 2.53 27.43 -24.71
C GLN A 537 2.63 26.20 -25.64
N ASP A 538 3.07 24.99 -25.27
CA ASP A 538 3.05 23.87 -26.26
C ASP A 538 2.78 22.43 -25.74
N ASP A 539 2.52 22.20 -24.45
CA ASP A 539 2.02 20.90 -23.98
C ASP A 539 1.13 21.10 -22.72
N ASN A 540 -0.19 21.14 -22.94
CA ASN A 540 -1.24 21.46 -21.94
C ASN A 540 -1.36 20.38 -20.83
N GLY A 541 -0.39 20.30 -19.93
CA GLY A 541 -0.44 19.51 -18.70
C GLY A 541 0.36 20.15 -17.57
N CYS A 542 -0.10 20.00 -16.33
CA CYS A 542 0.67 20.44 -15.16
C CYS A 542 1.90 19.53 -14.98
N CYS A 543 3.02 20.13 -14.63
CA CYS A 543 4.24 19.42 -14.24
C CYS A 543 4.48 19.53 -12.74
N ILE A 544 4.95 18.44 -12.14
CA ILE A 544 5.35 18.37 -10.73
C ILE A 544 6.87 18.30 -10.71
N GLU A 545 7.52 19.29 -10.09
CA GLU A 545 8.97 19.35 -9.96
C GLU A 545 9.37 19.29 -8.48
N GLU A 546 10.12 18.26 -8.08
CA GLU A 546 10.82 18.26 -6.79
C GLU A 546 11.93 19.31 -6.86
N ARG A 547 12.03 20.17 -5.84
CA ARG A 547 13.18 21.07 -5.73
C ARG A 547 14.16 20.65 -4.68
N GLU A 548 15.41 20.67 -5.11
CA GLU A 548 16.55 20.31 -4.29
C GLU A 548 16.73 21.35 -3.18
N ILE A 549 16.91 20.85 -1.97
CA ILE A 549 17.14 21.65 -0.78
C ILE A 549 18.62 21.53 -0.43
N SER A 550 19.36 22.64 -0.44
CA SER A 550 20.76 22.68 -0.04
C SER A 550 20.94 22.26 1.42
N LYS A 551 22.16 21.92 1.83
CA LYS A 551 22.48 21.56 3.24
C LYS A 551 22.17 22.67 4.23
N GLU A 552 22.09 23.91 3.76
CA GLU A 552 21.77 25.13 4.50
C GLU A 552 20.27 25.45 4.45
N GLY A 553 19.44 24.61 3.83
CA GLY A 553 18.00 24.82 3.71
C GLY A 553 17.61 25.84 2.64
N ALA A 554 18.48 26.13 1.67
CA ALA A 554 18.15 26.97 0.52
C ALA A 554 17.50 26.14 -0.59
N PHE A 555 16.49 26.70 -1.25
CA PHE A 555 15.88 26.17 -2.47
C PHE A 555 15.42 27.32 -3.34
N GLU A 556 15.32 27.09 -4.65
CA GLU A 556 14.81 28.09 -5.60
C GLU A 556 13.30 28.26 -5.45
N TRP A 557 12.85 29.50 -5.29
CA TRP A 557 11.42 29.80 -5.23
C TRP A 557 10.80 29.81 -6.63
N PRO A 558 9.50 29.50 -6.76
CA PRO A 558 8.84 29.62 -8.05
C PRO A 558 8.80 31.07 -8.47
N LYS A 559 9.05 31.29 -9.76
CA LYS A 559 8.96 32.60 -10.40
C LYS A 559 7.61 33.28 -10.16
N ASN A 560 6.54 32.49 -10.10
CA ASN A 560 5.16 32.96 -9.91
C ASN A 560 4.66 32.88 -8.45
N PHE A 561 5.50 32.44 -7.50
CA PHE A 561 5.10 32.32 -6.08
C PHE A 561 5.36 33.59 -5.30
N TYR A 562 6.49 34.24 -5.59
CA TYR A 562 6.55 35.68 -5.42
C TYR A 562 5.57 36.25 -6.43
N SER A 563 4.60 37.00 -5.97
CA SER A 563 4.01 38.01 -6.83
C SER A 563 5.17 38.91 -7.27
N GLY A 564 5.76 38.61 -8.42
CA GLY A 564 6.78 39.47 -9.04
C GLY A 564 6.27 40.90 -9.16
N GLU A 565 4.93 41.04 -9.31
CA GLU A 565 4.19 42.28 -9.15
C GLU A 565 4.40 42.95 -7.79
N LEU A 566 4.33 42.27 -6.63
CA LEU A 566 4.54 42.94 -5.33
C LEU A 566 5.99 43.41 -5.12
N LEU A 567 6.98 42.68 -5.64
CA LEU A 567 8.37 43.14 -5.58
C LEU A 567 8.57 44.34 -6.50
N GLN A 568 7.94 44.31 -7.68
CA GLN A 568 7.94 45.42 -8.62
C GLN A 568 7.15 46.62 -8.09
N ASP A 569 6.03 46.40 -7.41
CA ASP A 569 5.25 47.41 -6.68
C ASP A 569 6.06 47.99 -5.54
N THR A 570 6.84 47.17 -4.82
CA THR A 570 7.75 47.66 -3.78
C THR A 570 8.86 48.51 -4.39
N ILE A 571 9.44 48.08 -5.51
CA ILE A 571 10.48 48.82 -6.24
C ILE A 571 9.90 50.13 -6.82
N GLU A 572 8.74 50.10 -7.46
CA GLU A 572 8.04 51.28 -8.00
C GLU A 572 7.58 52.21 -6.89
N PHE A 573 7.05 51.69 -5.78
CA PHE A 573 6.76 52.48 -4.58
C PHE A 573 8.01 53.19 -4.09
N ILE A 574 9.14 52.47 -3.91
CA ILE A 574 10.41 53.07 -3.48
C ILE A 574 10.90 54.13 -4.49
N LYS A 575 10.79 53.90 -5.80
CA LYS A 575 11.11 54.90 -6.84
C LYS A 575 10.25 56.17 -6.71
N HIS A 576 8.98 56.02 -6.34
CA HIS A 576 8.06 57.14 -6.11
C HIS A 576 8.20 57.79 -4.71
N GLN A 577 8.96 57.19 -3.79
CA GLN A 577 9.24 57.76 -2.46
C GLN A 577 10.39 58.77 -2.45
N GLY A 578 11.04 59.05 -3.60
CA GLY A 578 12.00 60.15 -3.74
C GLY A 578 13.12 60.14 -2.70
N TYR A 579 14.04 59.17 -2.80
CA TYR A 579 15.35 59.21 -2.13
C TYR A 579 16.46 59.25 -3.16
#